data_AF-A0A5B0MIF0-F1
#
_entry.id   AF-A0A5B0MIF0-F1
#
_cell.length_a   1.000
_cell.length_b   1.000
_cell.length_c   1.000
_cell.angle_alpha   90.00
_cell.angle_beta   90.00
_cell.angle_gamma   90.00
#
_symmetry.space_group_name_H-M   'P 1'
#
loop_
_entity.id
_entity.type
_entity.pdbx_description
1 polymer ?
#
loop_
_entity_poly.entity_id
_entity_poly.type
_entity_poly.pdbx_seq_one_letter_code
_entity_poly.pdbx_strand_id
1 'polypeptide(L)'
;MKPRVQYSMVLISDLDVQGRVFIGFPTHQTTGFSGSVAARFIPTVERESLDLQAKYVSDWNKELLAIGGILARVVYEGELKEIEGLWKKTEDESKRSQLTLRALHAMQFFSFYASTPAGTVSFESEESFFRCDRQHTLTVPSTLGPMPANQVRLPNTELSGFIKNVPLLPNEVSKDGHLLIGKLRSRRMISEITLEDVFKELEGRVLSVEEMRECLNWWISLTGIQGYDRSLLKRFQRCAVFKYQAPDSIQHAPKEQSDTIMSLSEASTFINIKLIPTDVPLPAPLSAILFDEIYQL
;
A
#
# COMPACT_ATOMS: atom_id res chain seq x y z
N MET A 1 -17.86 17.55 -16.98
CA MET A 1 -17.50 16.29 -17.70
C MET A 1 -16.27 15.71 -17.01
N LYS A 2 -16.42 14.60 -16.27
CA LYS A 2 -15.25 13.86 -15.78
C LYS A 2 -14.55 13.23 -16.99
N PRO A 3 -13.21 13.23 -17.06
CA PRO A 3 -12.50 12.63 -18.19
C PRO A 3 -12.80 11.13 -18.25
N ARG A 4 -13.29 10.66 -19.41
CA ARG A 4 -13.37 9.22 -19.71
C ARG A 4 -11.93 8.75 -19.94
N VAL A 5 -11.28 8.30 -18.87
CA VAL A 5 -10.08 7.46 -18.99
C VAL A 5 -10.51 6.21 -19.77
N GLN A 6 -9.76 5.85 -20.80
CA GLN A 6 -10.02 4.68 -21.60
C GLN A 6 -9.66 3.44 -20.78
N TYR A 7 -10.59 3.02 -19.92
CA TYR A 7 -10.47 1.80 -19.13
C TYR A 7 -10.38 0.58 -20.04
N SER A 8 -9.80 -0.51 -19.53
CA SER A 8 -9.79 -1.80 -20.20
C SER A 8 -11.18 -2.12 -20.77
N MET A 9 -11.20 -2.72 -21.95
CA MET A 9 -12.43 -3.00 -22.69
C MET A 9 -13.42 -3.90 -21.91
N VAL A 10 -12.97 -4.51 -20.81
CA VAL A 10 -13.68 -5.51 -20.00
C VAL A 10 -14.45 -4.91 -18.81
N LEU A 11 -14.02 -3.77 -18.25
CA LEU A 11 -14.64 -3.17 -17.04
C LEU A 11 -15.12 -1.74 -17.32
N ILE A 12 -16.14 -1.58 -18.17
CA ILE A 12 -16.65 -0.26 -18.61
C ILE A 12 -17.85 0.24 -17.77
N SER A 13 -18.29 -0.51 -16.75
CA SER A 13 -19.50 -0.16 -15.99
C SER A 13 -19.35 1.15 -15.20
N ASP A 14 -20.48 1.84 -15.02
CA ASP A 14 -20.57 2.96 -14.09
C ASP A 14 -20.37 2.47 -12.65
N LEU A 15 -19.38 3.02 -11.95
CA LEU A 15 -19.03 2.64 -10.59
C LEU A 15 -20.11 3.05 -9.57
N ASP A 16 -20.95 4.04 -9.92
CA ASP A 16 -22.03 4.53 -9.05
C ASP A 16 -23.27 3.60 -9.10
N VAL A 17 -23.29 2.60 -9.98
CA VAL A 17 -24.42 1.69 -10.18
C VAL A 17 -24.01 0.24 -9.90
N GLN A 18 -24.75 -0.42 -9.00
CA GLN A 18 -24.58 -1.86 -8.79
C GLN A 18 -25.12 -2.66 -9.98
N GLY A 19 -24.41 -3.74 -10.31
CA GLY A 19 -24.87 -4.74 -11.26
C GLY A 19 -26.09 -5.52 -10.73
N ARG A 20 -26.71 -6.28 -11.63
CA ARG A 20 -27.92 -7.05 -11.35
C ARG A 20 -27.69 -8.54 -11.50
N VAL A 21 -28.50 -9.30 -10.78
CA VAL A 21 -28.60 -10.76 -10.99
C VAL A 21 -29.54 -11.02 -12.17
N PHE A 22 -29.13 -11.91 -13.07
CA PHE A 22 -29.90 -12.31 -14.25
C PHE A 22 -30.31 -13.77 -14.16
N ILE A 23 -31.59 -14.02 -14.48
CA ILE A 23 -32.22 -15.34 -14.54
C ILE A 23 -32.67 -15.71 -15.96
N GLY A 24 -32.01 -15.11 -16.96
CA GLY A 24 -32.46 -15.02 -18.36
C GLY A 24 -32.91 -13.61 -18.75
N PHE A 25 -33.32 -12.80 -17.77
CA PHE A 25 -33.58 -11.36 -17.86
C PHE A 25 -33.12 -10.69 -16.54
N PRO A 26 -32.90 -9.36 -16.51
CA PRO A 26 -32.44 -8.67 -15.30
C PRO A 26 -33.51 -8.69 -14.21
N THR A 27 -33.11 -9.06 -13.00
CA THR A 27 -33.96 -8.99 -11.79
C THR A 27 -33.85 -7.63 -11.10
N HIS A 28 -34.65 -7.39 -10.06
CA HIS A 28 -34.47 -6.24 -9.15
C HIS A 28 -33.35 -6.47 -8.13
N GLN A 29 -32.86 -7.71 -8.02
CA GLN A 29 -31.76 -8.06 -7.12
C GLN A 29 -30.43 -7.54 -7.64
N THR A 30 -29.76 -6.70 -6.85
CA THR A 30 -28.39 -6.25 -7.14
C THR A 30 -27.35 -7.28 -6.67
N THR A 31 -26.17 -7.23 -7.27
CA THR A 31 -25.04 -8.14 -6.96
C THR A 31 -24.15 -7.64 -5.82
N GLY A 32 -24.24 -6.36 -5.47
CA GLY A 32 -23.37 -5.72 -4.47
C GLY A 32 -22.13 -5.04 -5.05
N PHE A 33 -21.80 -5.23 -6.33
CA PHE A 33 -20.65 -4.57 -6.98
C PHE A 33 -21.03 -4.14 -8.40
N SER A 34 -20.18 -3.43 -9.14
CA SER A 34 -20.53 -2.84 -10.45
C SER A 34 -20.65 -3.86 -11.61
N GLY A 35 -20.48 -5.15 -11.33
CA GLY A 35 -20.65 -6.25 -12.27
C GLY A 35 -21.97 -6.99 -12.09
N SER A 36 -22.59 -7.35 -13.22
CA SER A 36 -23.80 -8.19 -13.23
C SER A 36 -23.43 -9.68 -13.29
N VAL A 37 -24.26 -10.53 -12.71
CA VAL A 37 -24.04 -11.98 -12.67
C VAL A 37 -25.24 -12.69 -13.29
N ALA A 38 -24.99 -13.59 -14.23
CA ALA A 38 -26.01 -14.41 -14.88
C ALA A 38 -25.70 -15.89 -14.64
N ALA A 39 -26.67 -16.62 -14.09
CA ALA A 39 -26.57 -18.06 -13.91
C ALA A 39 -27.97 -18.69 -13.86
N ARG A 40 -28.04 -20.00 -13.64
CA ARG A 40 -29.30 -20.74 -13.45
C ARG A 40 -29.81 -20.60 -12.00
N PHE A 41 -29.94 -19.36 -11.53
CA PHE A 41 -30.54 -19.09 -10.24
C PHE A 41 -32.04 -19.43 -10.26
N ILE A 42 -32.56 -19.83 -9.11
CA ILE A 42 -33.98 -20.11 -8.91
C ILE A 42 -34.62 -18.86 -8.30
N PRO A 43 -35.53 -18.18 -9.01
CA PRO A 43 -36.15 -16.96 -8.52
C PRO A 43 -37.36 -17.24 -7.63
N THR A 44 -37.89 -16.18 -7.00
CA THR A 44 -39.23 -16.21 -6.39
C THR A 44 -40.34 -16.36 -7.44
N VAL A 45 -41.58 -16.54 -6.99
CA VAL A 45 -42.77 -16.68 -7.86
C VAL A 45 -42.96 -15.43 -8.75
N GLU A 46 -42.73 -14.25 -8.19
CA GLU A 46 -42.82 -12.95 -8.87
C GLU A 46 -41.68 -12.74 -9.88
N ARG A 47 -40.61 -13.56 -9.78
CA ARG A 47 -39.41 -13.51 -10.64
C ARG A 47 -38.65 -12.18 -10.60
N GLU A 48 -38.79 -11.45 -9.49
CA GLU A 48 -38.12 -10.16 -9.26
C GLU A 48 -36.80 -10.31 -8.49
N SER A 49 -36.62 -11.41 -7.76
CA SER A 49 -35.44 -11.66 -6.91
C SER A 49 -35.15 -13.15 -6.76
N LEU A 50 -34.07 -13.48 -6.05
CA LEU A 50 -33.69 -14.87 -5.77
C LEU A 50 -34.51 -15.44 -4.61
N ASP A 51 -34.95 -16.69 -4.74
CA ASP A 51 -35.52 -17.41 -3.61
C ASP A 51 -34.39 -17.89 -2.69
N LEU A 52 -34.32 -17.27 -1.51
CA LEU A 52 -33.38 -17.62 -0.45
C LEU A 52 -34.09 -18.17 0.80
N GLN A 53 -35.42 -18.39 0.73
CA GLN A 53 -36.24 -18.84 1.85
C GLN A 53 -36.35 -20.36 1.90
N ALA A 54 -36.60 -21.01 0.75
CA ALA A 54 -36.70 -22.46 0.69
C ALA A 54 -35.31 -23.10 0.80
N LYS A 55 -35.09 -23.95 1.82
CA LYS A 55 -33.76 -24.49 2.19
C LYS A 55 -32.89 -24.93 1.00
N TYR A 56 -33.34 -25.92 0.23
CA TYR A 56 -32.53 -26.49 -0.87
C TYR A 56 -32.35 -25.52 -2.04
N VAL A 57 -33.33 -24.63 -2.25
CA VAL A 57 -33.27 -23.58 -3.28
C VAL A 57 -32.27 -22.52 -2.88
N SER A 58 -32.31 -22.11 -1.61
CA SER A 58 -31.36 -21.19 -0.98
C SER A 58 -29.95 -21.74 -1.07
N ASP A 59 -29.74 -23.01 -0.70
CA ASP A 59 -28.43 -23.67 -0.79
C ASP A 59 -27.89 -23.64 -2.24
N TRP A 60 -28.71 -24.04 -3.24
CA TRP A 60 -28.33 -23.96 -4.65
C TRP A 60 -27.95 -22.54 -5.09
N ASN A 61 -28.77 -21.55 -4.75
CA ASN A 61 -28.52 -20.17 -5.11
C ASN A 61 -27.24 -19.64 -4.44
N LYS A 62 -26.99 -19.97 -3.17
CA LYS A 62 -25.77 -19.59 -2.44
C LYS A 62 -24.52 -20.20 -3.05
N GLU A 63 -24.55 -21.47 -3.43
CA GLU A 63 -23.42 -22.11 -4.13
C GLU A 63 -23.12 -21.42 -5.48
N LEU A 64 -24.15 -21.05 -6.24
CA LEU A 64 -23.96 -20.30 -7.48
C LEU A 64 -23.40 -18.88 -7.23
N LEU A 65 -23.84 -18.21 -6.16
CA LEU A 65 -23.29 -16.91 -5.74
C LEU A 65 -21.83 -17.04 -5.31
N ALA A 66 -21.48 -18.10 -4.59
CA ALA A 66 -20.11 -18.38 -4.19
C ALA A 66 -19.20 -18.55 -5.42
N ILE A 67 -19.64 -19.32 -6.42
CA ILE A 67 -18.94 -19.45 -7.71
C ILE A 67 -18.81 -18.07 -8.39
N GLY A 68 -19.86 -17.25 -8.35
CA GLY A 68 -19.82 -15.87 -8.85
C GLY A 68 -18.74 -15.01 -8.19
N GLY A 69 -18.60 -15.11 -6.86
CA GLY A 69 -17.54 -14.45 -6.10
C GLY A 69 -16.14 -14.89 -6.50
N ILE A 70 -15.94 -16.20 -6.70
CA ILE A 70 -14.66 -16.76 -7.18
C ILE A 70 -14.34 -16.25 -8.59
N LEU A 71 -15.33 -16.23 -9.49
CA LEU A 71 -15.14 -15.72 -10.85
C LEU A 71 -14.83 -14.22 -10.86
N ALA A 72 -15.50 -13.43 -10.02
CA ALA A 72 -15.19 -12.03 -9.83
C ALA A 72 -13.73 -11.84 -9.38
N ARG A 73 -13.24 -12.71 -8.48
CA ARG A 73 -11.83 -12.70 -8.06
C ARG A 73 -10.87 -13.01 -9.21
N VAL A 74 -11.19 -14.01 -10.04
CA VAL A 74 -10.35 -14.36 -11.21
C VAL A 74 -10.25 -13.19 -12.20
N VAL A 75 -11.37 -12.50 -12.46
CA VAL A 75 -11.38 -11.34 -13.36
C VAL A 75 -10.57 -10.19 -12.76
N TYR A 76 -10.75 -9.90 -11.47
CA TYR A 76 -9.98 -8.89 -10.76
C TYR A 76 -8.47 -9.17 -10.83
N GLU A 77 -8.03 -10.36 -10.44
CA GLU A 77 -6.61 -10.73 -10.47
C GLU A 77 -6.04 -10.74 -11.90
N GLY A 78 -6.85 -11.15 -12.89
CA GLY A 78 -6.47 -11.10 -14.30
C GLY A 78 -6.17 -9.67 -14.78
N GLU A 79 -7.03 -8.71 -14.43
CA GLU A 79 -6.85 -7.30 -14.75
C GLU A 79 -5.59 -6.74 -14.06
N LEU A 80 -5.41 -6.99 -12.77
CA LEU A 80 -4.24 -6.52 -12.01
C LEU A 80 -2.93 -7.13 -12.52
N LYS A 81 -2.95 -8.39 -12.96
CA LYS A 81 -1.80 -9.07 -13.58
C LYS A 81 -1.42 -8.48 -14.94
N GLU A 82 -2.40 -8.09 -15.75
CA GLU A 82 -2.13 -7.39 -17.01
C GLU A 82 -1.48 -6.03 -16.73
N ILE A 83 -2.01 -5.28 -15.76
CA ILE A 83 -1.46 -4.00 -15.32
C ILE A 83 -0.03 -4.17 -14.80
N GLU A 84 0.25 -5.20 -14.01
CA GLU A 84 1.61 -5.52 -13.54
C GLU A 84 2.57 -5.77 -14.72
N GLY A 85 2.11 -6.50 -15.75
CA GLY A 85 2.88 -6.76 -16.96
C GLY A 85 3.19 -5.50 -17.77
N LEU A 86 2.27 -4.53 -17.80
CA LEU A 86 2.47 -3.22 -18.44
C LEU A 86 3.38 -2.32 -17.60
N TRP A 87 3.22 -2.35 -16.28
CA TRP A 87 4.02 -1.59 -15.31
C TRP A 87 5.50 -1.93 -15.44
N LYS A 88 5.84 -3.23 -15.50
CA LYS A 88 7.23 -3.70 -15.68
C LYS A 88 7.88 -3.28 -17.00
N LYS A 89 7.08 -2.94 -18.02
CA LYS A 89 7.57 -2.51 -19.34
C LYS A 89 7.70 -1.00 -19.48
N THR A 90 7.34 -0.25 -18.45
CA THR A 90 7.23 1.21 -18.49
C THR A 90 8.01 1.84 -17.34
N GLU A 91 8.89 2.76 -17.71
CA GLU A 91 9.59 3.64 -16.75
C GLU A 91 8.97 5.05 -16.70
N ASP A 92 8.05 5.35 -17.62
CA ASP A 92 7.36 6.64 -17.70
C ASP A 92 6.32 6.78 -16.58
N GLU A 93 6.54 7.77 -15.73
CA GLU A 93 5.71 8.06 -14.56
C GLU A 93 4.27 8.46 -14.93
N SER A 94 4.06 9.09 -16.09
CA SER A 94 2.72 9.44 -16.56
C SER A 94 1.91 8.18 -16.90
N LYS A 95 2.54 7.20 -17.54
CA LYS A 95 1.93 5.92 -17.84
C LYS A 95 1.70 5.09 -16.58
N ARG A 96 2.64 5.10 -15.63
CA ARG A 96 2.45 4.48 -14.30
C ARG A 96 1.25 5.07 -13.58
N SER A 97 1.11 6.39 -13.59
CA SER A 97 -0.07 7.07 -13.02
C SER A 97 -1.37 6.61 -13.68
N GLN A 98 -1.40 6.46 -15.01
CA GLN A 98 -2.58 5.93 -15.72
C GLN A 98 -2.88 4.47 -15.36
N LEU A 99 -1.85 3.63 -15.22
CA LEU A 99 -1.98 2.24 -14.79
C LEU A 99 -2.51 2.14 -13.36
N THR A 100 -2.06 3.02 -12.46
CA THR A 100 -2.60 3.12 -11.09
C THR A 100 -4.08 3.47 -11.10
N LEU A 101 -4.51 4.42 -11.94
CA LEU A 101 -5.93 4.76 -12.09
C LEU A 101 -6.76 3.62 -12.68
N ARG A 102 -6.22 2.86 -13.64
CA ARG A 102 -6.86 1.64 -14.17
C ARG A 102 -7.02 0.58 -13.07
N ALA A 103 -5.99 0.39 -12.24
CA ALA A 103 -6.03 -0.56 -11.13
C ALA A 103 -7.01 -0.13 -10.04
N LEU A 104 -7.07 1.17 -9.73
CA LEU A 104 -8.07 1.78 -8.84
C LEU A 104 -9.49 1.54 -9.34
N HIS A 105 -9.73 1.73 -10.64
CA HIS A 105 -11.03 1.46 -11.24
C HIS A 105 -11.44 -0.01 -11.08
N ALA A 106 -10.53 -0.96 -11.35
CA ALA A 106 -10.79 -2.38 -11.11
C ALA A 106 -11.10 -2.65 -9.63
N MET A 107 -10.36 -2.01 -8.73
CA MET A 107 -10.58 -2.10 -7.29
C MET A 107 -11.97 -1.61 -6.86
N GLN A 108 -12.43 -0.48 -7.41
CA GLN A 108 -13.75 0.07 -7.14
C GLN A 108 -14.85 -0.80 -7.76
N PHE A 109 -14.65 -1.28 -8.98
CA PHE A 109 -15.60 -2.14 -9.68
C PHE A 109 -15.94 -3.39 -8.86
N PHE A 110 -14.94 -4.00 -8.21
CA PHE A 110 -15.08 -5.18 -7.36
C PHE A 110 -15.18 -4.87 -5.87
N SER A 111 -15.50 -3.62 -5.50
CA SER A 111 -15.82 -3.27 -4.12
C SER A 111 -17.26 -3.65 -3.81
N PHE A 112 -17.44 -4.57 -2.87
CA PHE A 112 -18.76 -5.07 -2.48
C PHE A 112 -19.45 -4.14 -1.45
N TYR A 113 -20.60 -3.62 -1.87
CA TYR A 113 -21.64 -2.97 -1.08
C TYR A 113 -22.73 -3.98 -0.70
N ALA A 114 -23.62 -3.59 0.20
CA ALA A 114 -24.82 -4.37 0.48
C ALA A 114 -25.72 -4.44 -0.78
N SER A 115 -26.14 -5.65 -1.13
CA SER A 115 -27.10 -5.87 -2.20
C SER A 115 -28.55 -5.66 -1.76
N THR A 116 -29.42 -5.32 -2.70
CA THR A 116 -30.86 -5.08 -2.48
C THR A 116 -31.71 -5.93 -3.44
N PRO A 117 -32.90 -6.42 -3.04
CA PRO A 117 -33.45 -6.35 -1.68
C PRO A 117 -32.76 -7.30 -0.68
N ALA A 118 -32.18 -8.42 -1.13
CA ALA A 118 -31.53 -9.37 -0.22
C ALA A 118 -30.02 -9.10 -0.10
N GLY A 119 -29.55 -8.72 1.09
CA GLY A 119 -28.12 -8.51 1.38
C GLY A 119 -27.26 -9.77 1.36
N THR A 120 -27.89 -10.95 1.44
CA THR A 120 -27.20 -12.25 1.35
C THR A 120 -26.47 -12.43 0.02
N VAL A 121 -26.98 -11.83 -1.07
CA VAL A 121 -26.39 -11.95 -2.41
C VAL A 121 -24.97 -11.39 -2.46
N SER A 122 -24.78 -10.15 -1.98
CA SER A 122 -23.45 -9.55 -1.89
C SER A 122 -22.59 -10.26 -0.86
N PHE A 123 -23.16 -10.69 0.27
CA PHE A 123 -22.43 -11.35 1.35
C PHE A 123 -21.76 -12.66 0.89
N GLU A 124 -22.51 -13.58 0.28
CA GLU A 124 -22.00 -14.88 -0.16
C GLU A 124 -20.95 -14.74 -1.28
N SER A 125 -21.18 -13.79 -2.19
CA SER A 125 -20.25 -13.46 -3.27
C SER A 125 -18.97 -12.83 -2.75
N GLU A 126 -19.07 -11.85 -1.85
CA GLU A 126 -17.93 -11.16 -1.22
C GLU A 126 -17.08 -12.15 -0.41
N GLU A 127 -17.73 -12.99 0.40
CA GLU A 127 -17.04 -13.97 1.25
C GLU A 127 -16.21 -14.94 0.39
N SER A 128 -16.80 -15.42 -0.71
CA SER A 128 -16.12 -16.33 -1.64
C SER A 128 -14.99 -15.63 -2.42
N PHE A 129 -15.17 -14.36 -2.80
CA PHE A 129 -14.15 -13.54 -3.45
C PHE A 129 -12.86 -13.41 -2.61
N PHE A 130 -13.00 -13.24 -1.28
CA PHE A 130 -11.84 -13.14 -0.39
C PHE A 130 -11.28 -14.50 0.02
N ARG A 131 -12.12 -15.51 0.24
CA ARG A 131 -11.69 -16.82 0.76
C ARG A 131 -11.09 -17.77 -0.26
N CYS A 132 -11.25 -17.49 -1.55
CA CYS A 132 -10.77 -18.41 -2.59
C CYS A 132 -9.25 -18.40 -2.79
N ASP A 133 -8.52 -17.47 -2.17
CA ASP A 133 -7.06 -17.46 -2.19
C ASP A 133 -6.45 -18.23 -1.00
N ARG A 134 -5.47 -19.10 -1.31
CA ARG A 134 -4.79 -19.92 -0.28
C ARG A 134 -3.82 -19.12 0.57
N GLN A 135 -3.26 -18.04 0.04
CA GLN A 135 -2.32 -17.17 0.75
C GLN A 135 -3.05 -16.12 1.60
N HIS A 136 -4.39 -16.12 1.59
CA HIS A 136 -5.22 -15.16 2.28
C HIS A 136 -4.81 -13.71 1.97
N THR A 137 -4.59 -13.42 0.69
CA THR A 137 -4.22 -12.10 0.21
C THR A 137 -5.04 -11.71 -1.03
N LEU A 138 -4.87 -10.47 -1.48
CA LEU A 138 -5.49 -9.87 -2.67
C LEU A 138 -4.44 -8.98 -3.33
N THR A 139 -4.29 -9.04 -4.65
CA THR A 139 -3.39 -8.09 -5.34
C THR A 139 -3.97 -6.68 -5.24
N VAL A 140 -3.18 -5.69 -4.83
CA VAL A 140 -3.58 -4.28 -4.75
C VAL A 140 -2.59 -3.39 -5.49
N PRO A 141 -2.98 -2.18 -5.92
CA PRO A 141 -2.04 -1.21 -6.46
C PRO A 141 -0.98 -0.82 -5.42
N SER A 142 0.27 -0.62 -5.81
CA SER A 142 1.31 -0.05 -4.93
C SER A 142 2.17 0.96 -5.69
N THR A 143 2.97 1.75 -4.97
CA THR A 143 3.99 2.64 -5.54
C THR A 143 5.03 1.92 -6.40
N LEU A 144 5.21 0.61 -6.20
CA LEU A 144 6.12 -0.23 -6.98
C LEU A 144 5.38 -1.12 -8.00
N GLY A 145 4.09 -0.86 -8.22
CA GLY A 145 3.21 -1.62 -9.11
C GLY A 145 2.29 -2.59 -8.36
N PRO A 146 1.34 -3.24 -9.06
CA PRO A 146 0.42 -4.19 -8.44
C PRO A 146 1.17 -5.35 -7.74
N MET A 147 0.80 -5.63 -6.50
CA MET A 147 1.39 -6.74 -5.72
C MET A 147 0.46 -7.21 -4.59
N PRO A 148 0.73 -8.36 -3.94
CA PRO A 148 -0.09 -8.85 -2.85
C PRO A 148 -0.25 -7.85 -1.68
N ALA A 149 -1.46 -7.70 -1.15
CA ALA A 149 -1.78 -6.75 -0.09
C ALA A 149 -0.94 -6.93 1.18
N ASN A 150 -0.47 -8.15 1.47
CA ASN A 150 0.39 -8.42 2.62
C ASN A 150 1.81 -7.85 2.47
N GLN A 151 2.21 -7.45 1.26
CA GLN A 151 3.48 -6.78 0.95
C GLN A 151 3.34 -5.25 0.83
N VAL A 152 2.11 -4.74 0.82
CA VAL A 152 1.83 -3.30 0.70
C VAL A 152 1.53 -2.72 2.08
N ARG A 153 1.92 -1.46 2.29
CA ARG A 153 1.64 -0.70 3.50
C ARG A 153 0.77 0.52 3.23
N LEU A 154 -0.02 0.89 4.24
CA LEU A 154 -0.75 2.15 4.21
C LEU A 154 0.23 3.34 4.39
N PRO A 155 0.03 4.46 3.66
CA PRO A 155 0.90 5.63 3.77
C PRO A 155 0.94 6.21 5.18
N ASN A 156 2.14 6.56 5.64
CA ASN A 156 2.35 7.30 6.88
C ASN A 156 3.18 8.56 6.60
N THR A 157 2.62 9.72 6.91
CA THR A 157 3.25 11.04 6.68
C THR A 157 4.50 11.27 7.54
N GLU A 158 4.61 10.64 8.71
CA GLU A 158 5.79 10.77 9.58
C GLU A 158 7.01 10.03 9.02
N LEU A 159 6.77 9.02 8.19
CA LEU A 159 7.79 8.12 7.65
C LEU A 159 8.17 8.45 6.20
N SER A 160 7.39 9.28 5.52
CA SER A 160 7.58 9.61 4.09
C SER A 160 8.88 10.36 3.80
N GLY A 161 9.47 11.00 4.81
CA GLY A 161 10.73 11.75 4.67
C GLY A 161 11.95 10.88 4.34
N PHE A 162 11.92 9.59 4.68
CA PHE A 162 13.07 8.70 4.49
C PHE A 162 12.74 7.29 3.97
N ILE A 163 11.48 6.85 4.05
CA ILE A 163 11.02 5.58 3.49
C ILE A 163 10.72 5.76 1.98
N LYS A 164 11.46 5.05 1.12
CA LYS A 164 11.34 5.13 -0.34
C LYS A 164 11.07 3.79 -1.02
N ASN A 165 11.62 2.69 -0.52
CA ASN A 165 11.53 1.38 -1.16
C ASN A 165 10.42 0.49 -0.59
N VAL A 166 9.86 0.81 0.58
CA VAL A 166 8.67 0.11 1.10
C VAL A 166 7.50 0.31 0.12
N PRO A 167 6.84 -0.77 -0.36
CA PRO A 167 5.68 -0.62 -1.23
C PRO A 167 4.52 0.01 -0.47
N LEU A 168 4.11 1.20 -0.89
CA LEU A 168 3.01 1.95 -0.27
C LEU A 168 1.77 1.90 -1.16
N LEU A 169 0.60 1.97 -0.55
CA LEU A 169 -0.65 2.20 -1.26
C LEU A 169 -0.66 3.63 -1.82
N PRO A 170 -0.87 3.87 -3.12
CA PRO A 170 -0.89 5.22 -3.67
C PRO A 170 -1.95 6.10 -3.00
N ASN A 171 -1.71 7.41 -2.94
CA ASN A 171 -2.61 8.35 -2.25
C ASN A 171 -3.99 8.41 -2.90
N GLU A 172 -4.05 8.32 -4.22
CA GLU A 172 -5.28 8.29 -5.01
C GLU A 172 -6.11 7.05 -4.65
N VAL A 173 -5.44 5.91 -4.51
CA VAL A 173 -6.06 4.64 -4.14
C VAL A 173 -6.56 4.68 -2.69
N SER A 174 -5.78 5.27 -1.79
CA SER A 174 -6.15 5.46 -0.38
C SER A 174 -7.42 6.31 -0.23
N LYS A 175 -7.59 7.33 -1.09
CA LYS A 175 -8.72 8.25 -1.06
C LYS A 175 -9.99 7.63 -1.67
N ASP A 176 -9.89 7.17 -2.91
CA ASP A 176 -11.08 6.78 -3.69
C ASP A 176 -11.42 5.28 -3.54
N GLY A 177 -10.49 4.49 -3.00
CA GLY A 177 -10.59 3.05 -2.80
C GLY A 177 -10.96 2.59 -1.39
N HIS A 178 -11.42 3.52 -0.54
CA HIS A 178 -11.62 3.32 0.91
C HIS A 178 -12.48 2.10 1.27
N LEU A 179 -13.48 1.74 0.46
CA LEU A 179 -14.36 0.61 0.75
C LEU A 179 -13.59 -0.71 0.78
N LEU A 180 -12.88 -1.05 -0.30
CA LEU A 180 -12.10 -2.30 -0.35
C LEU A 180 -10.95 -2.27 0.66
N ILE A 181 -10.30 -1.12 0.86
CA ILE A 181 -9.25 -0.97 1.88
C ILE A 181 -9.80 -1.29 3.28
N GLY A 182 -11.00 -0.79 3.61
CA GLY A 182 -11.67 -1.12 4.86
C GLY A 182 -11.92 -2.62 5.02
N LYS A 183 -12.34 -3.30 3.95
CA LYS A 183 -12.52 -4.75 3.91
C LYS A 183 -11.21 -5.54 4.04
N LEU A 184 -10.11 -5.02 3.49
CA LEU A 184 -8.77 -5.60 3.63
C LEU A 184 -8.23 -5.43 5.05
N ARG A 185 -8.44 -4.26 5.67
CA ARG A 185 -8.04 -4.00 7.06
C ARG A 185 -8.82 -4.87 8.04
N SER A 186 -10.14 -4.99 7.90
CA SER A 186 -10.95 -5.83 8.78
C SER A 186 -10.58 -7.31 8.70
N ARG A 187 -10.08 -7.76 7.55
CA ARG A 187 -9.56 -9.10 7.31
C ARG A 187 -8.06 -9.25 7.58
N ARG A 188 -7.37 -8.22 8.06
CA ARG A 188 -5.92 -8.23 8.33
C ARG A 188 -5.06 -8.61 7.12
N MET A 189 -5.51 -8.25 5.91
CA MET A 189 -4.78 -8.51 4.66
C MET A 189 -3.77 -7.41 4.31
N ILE A 190 -3.99 -6.19 4.83
CA ILE A 190 -3.10 -5.03 4.68
C ILE A 190 -2.83 -4.42 6.06
N SER A 191 -1.63 -3.87 6.26
CA SER A 191 -1.21 -3.29 7.54
C SER A 191 -0.57 -1.91 7.38
N GLU A 192 -0.46 -1.18 8.49
CA GLU A 192 0.39 0.00 8.60
C GLU A 192 1.87 -0.40 8.49
N ILE A 193 2.74 0.57 8.21
CA ILE A 193 4.20 0.37 8.20
C ILE A 193 4.67 -0.13 9.57
N THR A 194 5.40 -1.24 9.59
CA THR A 194 5.93 -1.85 10.82
C THR A 194 7.39 -1.45 11.06
N LEU A 195 7.87 -1.60 12.30
CA LEU A 195 9.29 -1.38 12.62
C LEU A 195 10.22 -2.29 11.79
N GLU A 196 9.78 -3.49 11.47
CA GLU A 196 10.58 -4.41 10.64
C GLU A 196 10.69 -3.92 9.19
N ASP A 197 9.64 -3.29 8.65
CA ASP A 197 9.71 -2.66 7.33
C ASP A 197 10.70 -1.48 7.34
N VAL A 198 10.71 -0.70 8.43
CA VAL A 198 11.68 0.40 8.61
C VAL A 198 13.11 -0.13 8.68
N PHE A 199 13.38 -1.18 9.48
CA PHE A 199 14.74 -1.74 9.55
C PHE A 199 15.20 -2.29 8.20
N LYS A 200 14.32 -2.94 7.43
CA LYS A 200 14.63 -3.40 6.08
C LYS A 200 14.95 -2.27 5.11
N GLU A 201 14.24 -1.13 5.21
CA GLU A 201 14.58 0.06 4.43
C GLU A 201 15.99 0.55 4.77
N LEU A 202 16.29 0.70 6.07
CA LEU A 202 17.56 1.22 6.55
C LEU A 202 18.74 0.30 6.17
N GLU A 203 18.56 -1.01 6.28
CA GLU A 203 19.56 -1.99 5.85
C GLU A 203 19.77 -2.02 4.32
N GLY A 204 18.72 -1.69 3.56
CA GLY A 204 18.73 -1.75 2.10
C GLY A 204 19.28 -0.50 1.42
N ARG A 205 19.45 0.62 2.13
CA ARG A 205 19.77 1.90 1.51
C ARG A 205 20.61 2.82 2.41
N VAL A 206 21.58 3.50 1.78
CA VAL A 206 22.30 4.61 2.41
C VAL A 206 21.45 5.88 2.34
N LEU A 207 21.22 6.52 3.49
CA LEU A 207 20.44 7.75 3.64
C LEU A 207 21.26 9.00 3.29
N SER A 208 20.62 10.06 2.81
CA SER A 208 21.21 11.42 2.83
C SER A 208 21.16 12.02 4.24
N VAL A 209 21.84 13.14 4.46
CA VAL A 209 21.82 13.84 5.74
C VAL A 209 20.40 14.29 6.11
N GLU A 210 19.63 14.80 5.14
CA GLU A 210 18.25 15.23 5.35
C GLU A 210 17.34 14.06 5.72
N GLU A 211 17.47 12.93 5.01
CA GLU A 211 16.69 11.73 5.30
C GLU A 211 17.07 11.12 6.65
N MET A 212 18.35 11.14 7.02
CA MET A 212 18.82 10.71 8.33
C MET A 212 18.24 11.60 9.44
N ARG A 213 18.15 12.91 9.20
CA ARG A 213 17.51 13.84 10.13
C ARG A 213 16.03 13.51 10.37
N GLU A 214 15.27 13.31 9.30
CA GLU A 214 13.86 12.87 9.41
C GLU A 214 13.74 11.53 10.14
N CYS A 215 14.64 10.58 9.83
CA CYS A 215 14.69 9.27 10.48
C CYS A 215 14.97 9.38 11.99
N LEU A 216 15.92 10.23 12.40
CA LEU A 216 16.23 10.48 13.80
C LEU A 216 15.09 11.20 14.53
N ASN A 217 14.45 12.18 13.91
CA ASN A 217 13.28 12.86 14.47
C ASN A 217 12.14 11.88 14.74
N TRP A 218 11.87 10.99 13.78
CA TRP A 218 10.91 9.91 13.95
C TRP A 218 11.35 8.91 15.05
N TRP A 219 12.63 8.54 15.10
CA TRP A 219 13.12 7.64 16.15
C TRP A 219 12.96 8.25 17.55
N ILE A 220 13.27 9.53 17.72
CA ILE A 220 13.11 10.27 18.98
C ILE A 220 11.64 10.27 19.40
N SER A 221 10.71 10.55 18.47
CA SER A 221 9.27 10.52 18.80
C SER A 221 8.82 9.14 19.28
N LEU A 222 9.36 8.06 18.70
CA LEU A 222 9.11 6.68 19.10
C LEU A 222 9.62 6.39 20.54
N THR A 223 10.78 6.93 20.93
CA THR A 223 11.32 6.73 22.29
C THR A 223 10.47 7.38 23.39
N GLY A 224 9.62 8.35 23.05
CA GLY A 224 8.69 8.98 23.98
C GLY A 224 7.46 8.12 24.34
N ILE A 225 7.24 7.01 23.62
CA ILE A 225 6.08 6.14 23.80
C ILE A 225 6.32 5.15 24.95
N GLN A 226 5.31 4.99 25.82
CA GLN A 226 5.33 4.01 26.91
C GLN A 226 5.49 2.58 26.36
N GLY A 227 6.52 1.85 26.82
CA GLY A 227 6.80 0.47 26.39
C GLY A 227 7.87 0.33 25.29
N TYR A 228 8.60 1.40 24.95
CA TYR A 228 9.74 1.31 24.04
C TYR A 228 10.83 0.36 24.57
N ASP A 229 11.23 -0.62 23.74
CA ASP A 229 12.32 -1.53 24.06
C ASP A 229 13.68 -0.92 23.70
N ARG A 230 14.50 -0.67 24.73
CA ARG A 230 15.87 -0.16 24.58
C ARG A 230 16.77 -1.08 23.76
N SER A 231 16.45 -2.36 23.63
CA SER A 231 17.21 -3.30 22.79
C SER A 231 17.22 -2.88 21.31
N LEU A 232 16.16 -2.21 20.85
CA LEU A 232 15.98 -1.75 19.48
C LEU A 232 16.97 -0.65 19.09
N LEU A 233 17.46 0.13 20.04
CA LEU A 233 18.43 1.20 19.78
C LEU A 233 19.72 0.66 19.15
N LYS A 234 20.22 -0.48 19.64
CA LYS A 234 21.42 -1.10 19.10
C LYS A 234 21.21 -1.61 17.68
N ARG A 235 20.00 -2.10 17.37
CA ARG A 235 19.63 -2.51 16.01
C ARG A 235 19.58 -1.30 15.10
N PHE A 236 18.85 -0.25 15.50
CA PHE A 236 18.74 1.00 14.76
C PHE A 236 20.11 1.60 14.41
N GLN A 237 21.00 1.75 15.40
CA GLN A 237 22.35 2.29 15.19
C GLN A 237 23.16 1.49 14.17
N ARG A 238 22.97 0.17 14.12
CA ARG A 238 23.65 -0.70 13.16
C ARG A 238 23.07 -0.60 11.76
N CYS A 239 21.74 -0.55 11.64
CA CYS A 239 21.04 -0.48 10.35
C CYS A 239 21.15 0.90 9.71
N ALA A 240 21.17 1.97 10.50
CA ALA A 240 21.18 3.35 10.02
C ALA A 240 22.57 3.74 9.48
N VAL A 241 22.68 3.84 8.16
CA VAL A 241 23.88 4.27 7.45
C VAL A 241 23.53 5.49 6.59
N PHE A 242 24.39 6.51 6.61
CA PHE A 242 24.20 7.72 5.83
C PHE A 242 25.49 8.17 5.17
N LYS A 243 25.33 8.96 4.11
CA LYS A 243 26.44 9.62 3.43
C LYS A 243 26.49 11.09 3.83
N TYR A 244 27.70 11.59 4.03
CA TYR A 244 27.95 12.99 4.36
C TYR A 244 29.20 13.48 3.65
N GLN A 245 29.30 14.80 3.51
CA GLN A 245 30.49 15.45 2.96
C GLN A 245 31.40 15.79 4.14
N ALA A 246 32.55 15.12 4.21
CA ALA A 246 33.55 15.46 5.22
C ALA A 246 34.14 16.85 4.91
N PRO A 247 34.27 17.75 5.89
CA PRO A 247 35.00 18.99 5.69
C PRO A 247 36.48 18.65 5.43
N ASP A 248 37.04 19.21 4.36
CA ASP A 248 38.43 18.98 3.92
C ASP A 248 39.42 19.20 5.07
N SER A 249 39.89 18.12 5.69
CA SER A 249 41.16 18.15 6.40
C SER A 249 42.26 18.11 5.35
N ILE A 250 42.76 19.31 5.00
CA ILE A 250 44.00 19.65 4.27
C ILE A 250 43.73 20.38 2.94
N GLN A 251 44.06 21.67 2.96
CA GLN A 251 44.23 22.51 1.78
C GLN A 251 45.34 21.93 0.90
N HIS A 252 45.04 21.74 -0.39
CA HIS A 252 45.90 21.32 -1.52
C HIS A 252 45.64 19.93 -2.12
N ALA A 253 44.51 19.74 -2.81
CA ALA A 253 44.38 18.88 -3.99
C ALA A 253 43.12 19.23 -4.80
N PRO A 254 43.06 18.97 -6.13
CA PRO A 254 41.93 19.38 -6.96
C PRO A 254 40.71 18.47 -6.77
N LYS A 255 39.62 19.12 -6.35
CA LYS A 255 38.18 18.78 -6.39
C LYS A 255 37.76 17.46 -7.06
N GLU A 256 37.70 16.40 -6.26
CA GLU A 256 36.60 15.43 -6.31
C GLU A 256 36.10 15.26 -4.88
N GLN A 257 34.95 15.89 -4.57
CA GLN A 257 34.27 15.74 -3.28
C GLN A 257 33.85 14.28 -3.13
N SER A 258 34.58 13.53 -2.30
CA SER A 258 34.27 12.12 -2.06
C SER A 258 33.21 12.01 -0.96
N ASP A 259 32.04 11.49 -1.31
CA ASP A 259 30.99 11.14 -0.36
C ASP A 259 31.55 10.10 0.62
N THR A 260 31.59 10.43 1.91
CA THR A 260 32.00 9.49 2.96
C THR A 260 30.76 8.82 3.54
N ILE A 261 30.79 7.49 3.66
CA ILE A 261 29.70 6.70 4.23
C ILE A 261 30.02 6.45 5.71
N MET A 262 29.05 6.68 6.59
CA MET A 262 29.17 6.46 8.03
C MET A 262 27.99 5.66 8.57
N SER A 263 28.29 4.70 9.45
CA SER A 263 27.28 4.03 10.27
C SER A 263 27.01 4.86 11.53
N LEU A 264 25.73 4.96 11.93
CA LEU A 264 25.36 5.62 13.19
C LEU A 264 25.97 4.90 14.42
N SER A 265 26.30 3.61 14.31
CA SER A 265 26.97 2.86 15.38
C SER A 265 28.42 3.30 15.64
N GLU A 266 29.07 3.92 14.66
CA GLU A 266 30.44 4.42 14.75
C GLU A 266 30.48 5.88 15.23
N ALA A 267 29.34 6.57 15.23
CA ALA A 267 29.19 7.92 15.74
C ALA A 267 29.23 7.91 17.28
N SER A 268 30.40 8.25 17.85
CA SER A 268 30.62 8.27 19.30
C SER A 268 30.57 9.67 19.90
N THR A 269 30.63 10.70 19.05
CA THR A 269 30.89 12.08 19.43
C THR A 269 30.07 13.03 18.58
N PHE A 270 29.37 13.97 19.22
CA PHE A 270 28.65 15.05 18.55
C PHE A 270 29.25 16.39 18.94
N ILE A 271 29.25 17.33 18.00
CA ILE A 271 29.69 18.70 18.27
C ILE A 271 28.47 19.50 18.71
N ASN A 272 28.53 20.06 19.92
CA ASN A 272 27.54 21.03 20.36
C ASN A 272 28.02 22.43 19.96
N ILE A 273 27.49 22.97 18.87
CA ILE A 273 27.89 24.27 18.31
C ILE A 273 27.62 25.42 19.29
N LYS A 274 26.67 25.27 20.23
CA LYS A 274 26.45 26.24 21.31
C LYS A 274 27.61 26.30 22.32
N LEU A 275 28.42 25.24 22.40
CA LEU A 275 29.54 25.12 23.34
C LEU A 275 30.91 25.16 22.65
N ILE A 276 31.00 24.76 21.38
CA ILE A 276 32.25 24.64 20.63
C ILE A 276 32.11 25.43 19.32
N PRO A 277 32.89 26.52 19.13
CA PRO A 277 32.95 27.24 17.86
C PRO A 277 33.41 26.32 16.72
N THR A 278 32.83 26.50 15.54
CA THR A 278 33.17 25.73 14.31
C THR A 278 34.63 25.88 13.85
N ASP A 279 35.36 26.83 14.41
CA ASP A 279 36.74 27.17 14.04
C ASP A 279 37.80 26.37 14.81
N VAL A 280 37.42 25.49 15.73
CA VAL A 280 38.36 24.73 16.57
C VAL A 280 38.71 23.38 15.91
N PRO A 281 40.00 23.00 15.80
CA PRO A 281 40.39 21.72 15.26
C PRO A 281 39.81 20.57 16.09
N LEU A 282 39.08 19.72 15.38
CA LEU A 282 38.34 18.59 15.88
C LEU A 282 39.27 17.36 16.06
N PRO A 283 39.28 16.65 17.20
CA PRO A 283 40.15 15.49 17.42
C PRO A 283 39.92 14.31 16.44
N ALA A 284 40.96 13.69 15.88
CA ALA A 284 40.80 12.44 15.11
C ALA A 284 40.59 11.23 16.06
N PRO A 285 39.75 10.21 15.77
CA PRO A 285 38.96 9.92 14.57
C PRO A 285 37.53 10.42 14.77
N LEU A 286 37.25 11.64 14.35
CA LEU A 286 35.90 12.16 14.50
C LEU A 286 35.02 11.60 13.38
N SER A 287 34.29 10.57 13.74
CA SER A 287 32.87 10.46 13.37
C SER A 287 32.07 11.63 13.99
N ALA A 288 32.58 12.86 13.82
CA ALA A 288 31.85 14.07 14.12
C ALA A 288 30.78 14.18 13.06
N ILE A 289 29.60 13.69 13.40
CA ILE A 289 28.40 14.21 12.79
C ILE A 289 28.44 15.72 13.10
N LEU A 290 28.57 16.55 12.07
CA LEU A 290 28.19 17.96 12.15
C LEU A 290 26.69 17.97 12.44
N PHE A 291 26.37 17.86 13.73
CA PHE A 291 25.01 17.84 14.25
C PHE A 291 24.30 19.20 14.04
N ASP A 292 24.94 20.19 13.42
CA ASP A 292 24.32 21.46 13.05
C ASP A 292 23.31 21.29 11.90
N GLU A 293 23.56 20.35 10.97
CA GLU A 293 22.61 20.05 9.89
C GLU A 293 21.44 19.17 10.37
N ILE A 294 21.63 18.43 11.46
CA ILE A 294 20.63 17.48 11.99
C ILE A 294 19.81 18.09 13.14
N TYR A 295 20.35 19.05 13.90
CA TYR A 295 19.69 19.70 15.04
C TYR A 295 19.56 21.22 14.84
N GLN A 296 18.66 21.64 13.94
CA GLN A 296 17.83 22.82 14.21
C GLN A 296 16.50 22.35 14.79
N LEU A 297 16.55 21.96 16.07
CA LEU A 297 15.42 21.79 16.99
C LEU A 297 15.42 22.95 17.99
#